data_AF-A0A9E4NH05-F1
#
_entry.id   AF-A0A9E4NH05-F1
#
_cell.length_a   1.000
_cell.length_b   1.000
_cell.length_c   1.000
_cell.angle_alpha   90.00
_cell.angle_beta   90.00
_cell.angle_gamma   90.00
#
_symmetry.space_group_name_H-M   'P 1'
#
loop_
_entity.id
_entity.type
_entity.pdbx_description
1 polymer ?
#
loop_
_entity_poly.entity_id
_entity_poly.type
_entity_poly.pdbx_seq_one_letter_code
_entity_poly.pdbx_strand_id
1 'polypeptide(L)'
;MDRIITIEKIALLVLLPFLILNHAMAGKFYKCTDENGEIQYQQVACNSTIKQDTVHVYTGPKYRSQLGPKLMNDDEYIAQEDEPALTNRFKFQSELTQVLSLLSPIKMAVINFYMMNGSWPETPQALGFNQDNLKSSQIKQVLIGDKGAIVTWLSNNFGKEKKLVLAPFPVMDGTNFEWQCLANFPAQALELSGNSLCESRASY
;
A
#
# COMPACT_ATOMS: atom_id res chain seq x y z
N MET A 1 -11.01 5.41 75.54
CA MET A 1 -11.16 6.65 74.75
C MET A 1 -10.00 6.74 73.77
N ASP A 2 -9.82 5.75 72.90
CA ASP A 2 -10.58 5.53 71.66
C ASP A 2 -10.46 6.70 70.69
N ARG A 3 -9.55 6.56 69.71
CA ARG A 3 -9.94 6.34 68.31
C ARG A 3 -8.71 6.12 67.42
N ILE A 4 -8.58 4.88 66.97
CA ILE A 4 -7.88 4.48 65.75
C ILE A 4 -8.66 5.09 64.58
N ILE A 5 -7.99 5.84 63.70
CA ILE A 5 -8.55 6.28 62.42
C ILE A 5 -7.59 5.82 61.33
N THR A 6 -8.06 4.83 60.59
CA THR A 6 -7.51 4.17 59.41
C THR A 6 -7.23 5.13 58.26
N ILE A 7 -6.02 5.06 57.71
CA ILE A 7 -5.62 5.72 56.45
C ILE A 7 -5.83 4.69 55.33
N GLU A 8 -7.06 4.62 54.82
CA GLU A 8 -7.37 4.01 53.54
C GLU A 8 -8.25 5.00 52.76
N LYS A 9 -7.89 5.24 51.49
CA LYS A 9 -8.62 6.03 50.48
C LYS A 9 -8.45 7.55 50.54
N ILE A 10 -7.37 8.03 49.91
CA ILE A 10 -7.45 9.26 49.10
C ILE A 10 -7.11 8.85 47.67
N ALA A 11 -8.16 8.80 46.86
CA ALA A 11 -8.08 8.70 45.42
C ALA A 11 -8.06 10.11 44.81
N LEU A 12 -7.60 10.13 43.55
CA LEU A 12 -7.76 11.15 42.50
C LEU A 12 -6.62 12.17 42.25
N LEU A 13 -6.33 12.24 40.94
CA LEU A 13 -5.63 13.25 40.14
C LEU A 13 -4.09 13.28 40.22
N VAL A 14 -3.42 12.71 39.20
CA VAL A 14 -2.83 13.49 38.08
C VAL A 14 -2.74 12.59 36.85
N LEU A 15 -3.50 12.97 35.80
CA LEU A 15 -3.30 12.58 34.41
C LEU A 15 -2.00 13.21 33.88
N LEU A 16 -1.15 12.46 33.18
CA LEU A 16 -0.82 12.64 31.75
C LEU A 16 0.43 11.80 31.37
N PRO A 17 0.43 11.18 30.17
CA PRO A 17 1.45 10.25 29.75
C PRO A 17 2.66 10.98 29.14
N PHE A 18 3.86 10.56 29.50
CA PHE A 18 5.07 10.89 28.76
C PHE A 18 5.09 10.10 27.44
N LEU A 19 4.42 10.65 26.43
CA LEU A 19 4.72 10.36 25.02
C LEU A 19 6.09 10.97 24.72
N ILE A 20 7.14 10.15 24.73
CA ILE A 20 8.45 10.58 24.21
C ILE A 20 8.33 10.60 22.69
N LEU A 21 8.35 11.81 22.13
CA LEU A 21 8.44 12.07 20.69
C LEU A 21 9.73 11.44 20.14
N ASN A 22 9.60 10.41 19.31
CA ASN A 22 10.63 10.07 18.34
C ASN A 22 10.57 11.11 17.20
N HIS A 23 11.25 12.23 17.37
CA HIS A 23 11.57 13.09 16.24
C HIS A 23 12.61 12.36 15.38
N ALA A 24 12.18 11.81 14.24
CA ALA A 24 13.08 11.41 13.18
C ALA A 24 13.84 12.65 12.71
N MET A 25 15.12 12.78 13.07
CA MET A 25 15.96 13.87 12.61
C MET A 25 16.22 13.71 11.11
N ALA A 26 15.67 14.62 10.31
CA ALA A 26 15.96 14.73 8.88
C ALA A 26 17.44 15.10 8.68
N GLY A 27 18.27 14.11 8.32
CA GLY A 27 19.67 14.34 7.95
C GLY A 27 19.76 15.08 6.61
N LYS A 28 20.64 16.08 6.50
CA LYS A 28 20.93 16.76 5.23
C LYS A 28 21.81 15.84 4.37
N PHE A 29 21.40 15.58 3.13
CA PHE A 29 22.18 14.84 2.14
C PHE A 29 22.55 15.75 0.97
N TYR A 30 23.68 15.46 0.35
CA TYR A 30 24.24 16.15 -0.80
C TYR A 30 24.18 15.22 -2.00
N LYS A 31 23.74 15.75 -3.14
CA LYS A 31 23.79 15.05 -4.43
C LYS A 31 25.11 15.42 -5.10
N CYS A 32 26.00 14.45 -5.22
CA CYS A 32 27.31 14.63 -5.85
C CYS A 32 27.35 13.81 -7.14
N THR A 33 27.90 14.38 -8.21
CA THR A 33 28.23 13.62 -9.42
C THR A 33 29.70 13.28 -9.34
N ASP A 34 30.08 12.01 -9.52
CA ASP A 34 31.49 11.63 -9.52
C ASP A 34 32.20 11.98 -10.85
N GLU A 35 33.49 11.69 -10.94
CA GLU A 35 34.31 11.95 -12.13
C GLU A 35 33.86 11.14 -13.37
N ASN A 36 33.06 10.09 -13.18
CA ASN A 36 32.50 9.25 -14.24
C ASN A 36 31.09 9.70 -14.68
N GLY A 37 30.53 10.74 -14.05
CA GLY A 37 29.19 11.24 -14.33
C GLY A 37 28.06 10.52 -13.58
N GLU A 38 28.39 9.61 -12.65
CA GLU A 38 27.39 8.89 -11.86
C GLU A 38 26.94 9.71 -10.64
N ILE A 39 25.63 9.67 -10.36
CA ILE A 39 25.02 10.44 -9.26
C ILE A 39 25.07 9.60 -7.98
N GLN A 40 25.70 10.15 -6.95
CA GLN A 40 25.82 9.57 -5.62
C GLN A 40 25.20 10.52 -4.58
N TYR A 41 24.54 9.94 -3.56
CA TYR A 41 23.96 10.70 -2.45
C TYR A 41 24.73 10.40 -1.16
N GLN A 42 25.26 11.44 -0.52
CA GLN A 42 26.10 11.31 0.67
C GLN A 42 25.75 12.35 1.74
N GLN A 43 26.03 12.03 3.02
CA GLN A 43 25.76 12.94 4.15
C GLN A 43 26.85 14.00 4.37
N VAL A 44 27.95 13.91 3.61
CA VAL A 44 29.08 14.84 3.65
C VAL A 44 29.06 15.70 2.39
N ALA A 45 29.36 17.00 2.50
CA ALA A 45 29.38 17.90 1.34
C ALA A 45 30.33 17.39 0.25
N CYS A 46 29.96 17.56 -1.03
CA CYS A 46 30.78 17.17 -2.16
C CYS A 46 32.11 17.93 -2.14
N ASN A 47 33.20 17.29 -2.57
CA ASN A 47 34.49 17.95 -2.69
C ASN A 47 34.41 19.10 -3.72
N SER A 48 35.12 20.20 -3.48
CA SER A 48 34.88 21.55 -4.02
C SER A 48 35.04 21.74 -5.54
N THR A 49 35.25 20.68 -6.30
CA THR A 49 35.44 20.72 -7.77
C THR A 49 34.17 20.41 -8.55
N ILE A 50 33.04 20.16 -7.89
CA ILE A 50 31.81 19.63 -8.53
C ILE A 50 30.60 20.47 -8.12
N LYS A 51 29.73 20.78 -9.10
CA LYS A 51 28.49 21.54 -8.89
C LYS A 51 27.61 20.86 -7.83
N GLN A 52 27.33 21.59 -6.77
CA GLN A 52 26.61 21.11 -5.59
C GLN A 52 25.14 21.53 -5.67
N ASP A 53 24.24 20.58 -5.88
CA ASP A 53 22.82 20.78 -5.59
C ASP A 53 22.50 20.12 -4.25
N THR A 54 22.08 20.94 -3.29
CA THR A 54 21.58 20.44 -2.00
C THR A 54 20.19 19.89 -2.25
N VAL A 55 20.02 18.57 -2.26
CA VAL A 55 18.72 17.94 -2.47
C VAL A 55 18.26 17.35 -1.14
N HIS A 56 17.10 17.80 -0.65
CA HIS A 56 16.37 17.05 0.37
C HIS A 56 15.84 15.76 -0.25
N VAL A 57 16.67 14.72 -0.21
CA VAL A 57 16.24 13.37 -0.57
C VAL A 57 15.49 12.81 0.63
N TYR A 58 14.16 12.86 0.55
CA TYR A 58 13.31 12.04 1.41
C TYR A 58 13.60 10.58 1.05
N THR A 59 14.40 9.91 1.89
CA THR A 59 14.42 8.46 1.90
C THR A 59 13.11 8.03 2.54
N GLY A 60 12.14 7.70 1.68
CA GLY A 60 10.90 7.10 2.13
C GLY A 60 11.21 5.96 3.10
N PRO A 61 10.43 5.81 4.17
CA PRO A 61 10.65 4.72 5.10
C PRO A 61 10.71 3.40 4.32
N LYS A 62 11.63 2.51 4.69
CA LYS A 62 11.67 1.10 4.23
C LYS A 62 10.45 0.35 4.78
N TYR A 63 9.24 0.85 4.56
CA TYR A 63 8.01 0.11 4.81
C TYR A 63 7.79 -0.80 3.62
N ARG A 64 8.42 -1.97 3.66
CA ARG A 64 7.81 -3.17 3.09
C ARG A 64 6.39 -3.20 3.67
N SER A 65 5.40 -3.01 2.81
CA SER A 65 3.97 -2.84 3.11
C SER A 65 3.55 -3.19 4.54
N GLN A 66 3.32 -2.18 5.38
CA GLN A 66 2.67 -2.36 6.69
C GLN A 66 1.14 -2.52 6.59
N LEU A 67 0.65 -2.81 5.39
CA LEU A 67 -0.65 -3.43 5.18
C LEU A 67 -0.45 -4.89 5.56
N GLY A 68 -0.75 -5.20 6.83
CA GLY A 68 -0.46 -6.49 7.44
C GLY A 68 -1.02 -7.69 6.65
N PRO A 69 -0.66 -8.93 7.07
CA PRO A 69 -0.97 -10.20 6.38
C PRO A 69 -2.46 -10.54 6.19
N LYS A 70 -3.38 -9.60 6.43
CA LYS A 70 -4.84 -9.79 6.45
C LYS A 70 -5.56 -9.44 5.14
N LEU A 71 -4.92 -8.75 4.20
CA LEU A 71 -5.58 -8.33 2.95
C LEU A 71 -5.64 -9.45 1.89
N MET A 72 -4.56 -10.22 1.81
CA MET A 72 -4.48 -11.53 1.16
C MET A 72 -3.59 -12.37 2.05
N ASN A 73 -4.02 -13.58 2.38
CA ASN A 73 -3.17 -14.51 3.13
C ASN A 73 -2.03 -14.96 2.21
N ASP A 74 -0.86 -15.29 2.79
CA ASP A 74 0.31 -15.74 2.01
C ASP A 74 0.05 -17.08 1.26
N ASP A 75 -1.05 -17.77 1.57
CA ASP A 75 -1.44 -19.08 1.04
C ASP A 75 -2.76 -19.09 0.25
N GLU A 76 -3.13 -17.98 -0.41
CA GLU A 76 -4.42 -17.84 -1.09
C GLU A 76 -4.42 -18.26 -2.58
N TYR A 77 -3.31 -18.81 -3.06
CA TYR A 77 -3.24 -19.39 -4.39
C TYR A 77 -3.59 -20.87 -4.36
N ILE A 78 -4.57 -21.23 -5.18
CA ILE A 78 -4.91 -22.61 -5.47
C ILE A 78 -4.50 -22.87 -6.92
N ALA A 79 -3.46 -23.69 -7.11
CA ALA A 79 -3.01 -24.11 -8.43
C ALA A 79 -4.12 -24.87 -9.16
N GLN A 80 -4.38 -24.50 -10.41
CA GLN A 80 -5.37 -25.16 -11.27
C GLN A 80 -4.64 -25.82 -12.44
N GLU A 81 -5.10 -27.00 -12.86
CA GLU A 81 -4.48 -27.80 -13.94
C GLU A 81 -4.41 -27.00 -15.26
N ASP A 82 -5.39 -26.13 -15.52
CA ASP A 82 -5.42 -25.17 -16.64
C ASP A 82 -5.36 -23.73 -16.12
N GLU A 83 -4.16 -23.24 -15.77
CA GLU A 83 -3.96 -21.86 -15.29
C GLU A 83 -3.90 -20.87 -16.49
N PRO A 84 -4.96 -20.05 -16.74
CA PRO A 84 -5.02 -19.18 -17.93
C PRO A 84 -3.87 -18.17 -17.96
N ALA A 85 -3.38 -17.79 -16.78
CA ALA A 85 -2.28 -16.87 -16.57
C ALA A 85 -0.95 -17.38 -17.15
N LEU A 86 -0.78 -18.70 -17.28
CA LEU A 86 0.43 -19.34 -17.82
C LEU A 86 0.25 -19.77 -19.28
N THR A 87 -0.95 -20.20 -19.69
CA THR A 87 -1.21 -20.72 -21.05
C THR A 87 -1.10 -19.62 -22.13
N ASN A 88 -1.60 -18.41 -21.85
CA ASN A 88 -1.49 -17.27 -22.77
C ASN A 88 -1.11 -16.01 -22.00
N ARG A 89 0.15 -15.96 -21.57
CA ARG A 89 0.67 -14.92 -20.68
C ARG A 89 0.46 -13.50 -21.22
N PHE A 90 0.69 -13.26 -22.52
CA PHE A 90 0.52 -11.92 -23.09
C PHE A 90 -0.93 -11.44 -23.05
N LYS A 91 -1.87 -12.32 -23.40
CA LYS A 91 -3.31 -11.99 -23.31
C LYS A 91 -3.70 -11.72 -21.85
N PHE A 92 -3.31 -12.60 -20.94
CA PHE A 92 -3.54 -12.43 -19.50
C PHE A 92 -3.01 -11.09 -18.99
N GLN A 93 -1.77 -10.74 -19.31
CA GLN A 93 -1.14 -9.49 -18.86
C GLN A 93 -1.84 -8.25 -19.42
N SER A 94 -2.27 -8.30 -20.68
CA SER A 94 -3.08 -7.24 -21.30
C SER A 94 -4.42 -7.06 -20.58
N GLU A 95 -5.13 -8.16 -20.34
CA GLU A 95 -6.43 -8.13 -19.63
C GLU A 95 -6.27 -7.66 -18.18
N LEU A 96 -5.21 -8.08 -17.48
CA LEU A 96 -4.92 -7.63 -16.12
C LEU A 96 -4.57 -6.13 -16.07
N THR A 97 -3.82 -5.63 -17.04
CA THR A 97 -3.51 -4.19 -17.17
C THR A 97 -4.78 -3.38 -17.44
N GLN A 98 -5.71 -3.93 -18.22
CA GLN A 98 -7.02 -3.31 -18.42
C GLN A 98 -7.81 -3.24 -17.11
N VAL A 99 -7.82 -4.31 -16.31
CA VAL A 99 -8.45 -4.30 -14.98
C VAL A 99 -7.86 -3.23 -14.09
N LEU A 100 -6.53 -3.15 -13.99
CA LEU A 100 -5.84 -2.12 -13.19
C LEU A 100 -6.22 -0.70 -13.64
N SER A 101 -6.36 -0.49 -14.95
CA SER A 101 -6.79 0.78 -15.51
C SER A 101 -8.24 1.12 -15.11
N LEU A 102 -9.14 0.13 -15.17
CA LEU A 102 -10.55 0.28 -14.76
C LEU A 102 -10.71 0.63 -13.27
N LEU A 103 -9.78 0.22 -12.42
CA LEU A 103 -9.81 0.53 -10.98
C LEU A 103 -9.29 1.94 -10.65
N SER A 104 -8.67 2.65 -11.58
CA SER A 104 -8.07 3.96 -11.33
C SER A 104 -9.04 5.02 -10.79
N PRO A 105 -10.29 5.16 -11.30
CA PRO A 105 -11.27 6.08 -10.74
C PRO A 105 -11.62 5.76 -9.28
N ILE A 106 -11.67 4.47 -8.92
CA ILE A 106 -11.98 4.02 -7.55
C ILE A 106 -10.82 4.38 -6.62
N LYS A 107 -9.56 4.20 -7.05
CA LYS A 107 -8.37 4.64 -6.30
C LYS A 107 -8.47 6.11 -5.94
N MET A 108 -8.76 6.96 -6.92
CA MET A 108 -8.90 8.40 -6.71
C MET A 108 -10.03 8.73 -5.74
N ALA A 109 -11.19 8.06 -5.88
CA ALA A 109 -12.32 8.26 -4.98
C ALA A 109 -11.99 7.88 -3.52
N VAL A 110 -11.30 6.76 -3.30
CA VAL A 110 -10.86 6.32 -1.97
C VAL A 110 -9.94 7.36 -1.31
N ILE A 111 -8.92 7.84 -2.03
CA ILE A 111 -8.01 8.86 -1.48
C ILE A 111 -8.75 10.15 -1.19
N ASN A 112 -9.59 10.62 -2.12
CA ASN A 112 -10.36 11.85 -1.92
C ASN A 112 -11.29 11.74 -0.70
N PHE A 113 -11.96 10.60 -0.53
CA PHE A 113 -12.79 10.34 0.63
C PHE A 113 -11.99 10.41 1.93
N TYR A 114 -10.81 9.79 1.98
CA TYR A 114 -9.93 9.86 3.15
C TYR A 114 -9.47 11.29 3.44
N MET A 115 -9.06 12.03 2.41
CA MET A 115 -8.61 13.43 2.56
C MET A 115 -9.74 14.36 3.05
N MET A 116 -10.99 14.08 2.69
CA MET A 116 -12.15 14.88 3.10
C MET A 116 -12.68 14.51 4.49
N ASN A 117 -12.66 13.22 4.85
CA ASN A 117 -13.32 12.70 6.05
C ASN A 117 -12.36 12.25 7.15
N GLY A 118 -11.05 12.21 6.89
CA GLY A 118 -10.02 11.70 7.81
C GLY A 118 -10.14 10.21 8.13
N SER A 119 -10.99 9.47 7.42
CA SER A 119 -11.27 8.06 7.62
C SER A 119 -11.46 7.34 6.29
N TRP A 120 -11.17 6.03 6.26
CA TRP A 120 -11.31 5.22 5.05
C TRP A 120 -12.79 4.90 4.78
N PRO A 121 -13.21 4.82 3.51
CA PRO A 121 -14.54 4.34 3.18
C PRO A 121 -14.68 2.86 3.57
N GLU A 122 -15.86 2.45 4.00
CA GLU A 122 -16.15 1.04 4.31
C GLU A 122 -16.85 0.32 3.16
N THR A 123 -17.48 1.07 2.24
CA THR A 123 -18.26 0.51 1.13
C THR A 123 -18.10 1.35 -0.15
N PRO A 124 -18.29 0.75 -1.35
CA PRO A 124 -18.29 1.53 -2.59
C PRO A 124 -19.40 2.58 -2.66
N GLN A 125 -20.52 2.39 -1.96
CA GLN A 125 -21.63 3.33 -1.89
C GLN A 125 -21.26 4.61 -1.15
N ALA A 126 -20.39 4.52 -0.13
CA ALA A 126 -19.84 5.70 0.54
C ALA A 126 -19.03 6.61 -0.41
N LEU A 127 -18.54 6.06 -1.50
CA LEU A 127 -17.84 6.76 -2.58
C LEU A 127 -18.78 7.23 -3.70
N GLY A 128 -20.09 6.99 -3.58
CA GLY A 128 -21.09 7.30 -4.60
C GLY A 128 -21.19 6.29 -5.73
N PHE A 129 -20.56 5.11 -5.62
CA PHE A 129 -20.67 4.06 -6.63
C PHE A 129 -21.86 3.14 -6.38
N ASN A 130 -22.53 2.73 -7.45
CA ASN A 130 -23.47 1.62 -7.43
C ASN A 130 -22.70 0.31 -7.62
N GLN A 131 -22.81 -0.60 -6.65
CA GLN A 131 -22.15 -1.90 -6.63
C GLN A 131 -22.37 -2.73 -7.91
N ASP A 132 -23.57 -2.71 -8.47
CA ASP A 132 -23.89 -3.50 -9.66
C ASP A 132 -23.23 -2.95 -10.93
N ASN A 133 -22.92 -1.66 -10.94
CA ASN A 133 -22.24 -0.99 -12.05
C ASN A 133 -20.71 -1.11 -11.98
N LEU A 134 -20.15 -1.68 -10.90
CA LEU A 134 -18.72 -1.95 -10.76
C LEU A 134 -18.30 -3.30 -11.37
N LYS A 135 -19.24 -4.00 -12.00
CA LYS A 135 -19.01 -5.27 -12.70
C LYS A 135 -18.64 -5.01 -14.16
N SER A 136 -17.79 -5.87 -14.73
CA SER A 136 -17.43 -5.84 -16.15
C SER A 136 -17.21 -7.27 -16.67
N SER A 137 -16.85 -7.40 -17.95
CA SER A 137 -16.43 -8.70 -18.51
C SER A 137 -15.23 -9.33 -17.79
N GLN A 138 -14.42 -8.50 -17.11
CA GLN A 138 -13.19 -8.90 -16.42
C GLN A 138 -13.33 -8.86 -14.90
N ILE A 139 -14.31 -8.13 -14.38
CA ILE A 139 -14.49 -7.88 -12.95
C ILE A 139 -15.83 -8.46 -12.50
N LYS A 140 -15.78 -9.42 -11.58
CA LYS A 140 -16.96 -10.04 -10.98
C LYS A 140 -17.52 -9.20 -9.84
N GLN A 141 -16.64 -8.62 -9.01
CA GLN A 141 -17.03 -7.85 -7.83
C GLN A 141 -15.88 -6.95 -7.38
N VAL A 142 -16.23 -5.76 -6.88
CA VAL A 142 -15.30 -4.85 -6.20
C VAL A 142 -15.83 -4.55 -4.81
N LEU A 143 -15.03 -4.68 -3.77
CA LEU A 143 -15.35 -4.27 -2.41
C LEU A 143 -14.29 -3.32 -1.88
N ILE A 144 -14.65 -2.60 -0.81
CA ILE A 144 -13.67 -1.88 0.01
C ILE A 144 -13.37 -2.75 1.23
N GLY A 145 -12.10 -3.05 1.43
CA GLY A 145 -11.57 -3.75 2.59
C GLY A 145 -10.94 -2.80 3.59
N ASP A 146 -10.28 -3.38 4.59
CA ASP A 146 -9.64 -2.63 5.66
C ASP A 146 -8.66 -1.58 5.12
N LYS A 147 -8.65 -0.41 5.77
CA LYS A 147 -7.77 0.72 5.45
C LYS A 147 -7.91 1.22 4.01
N GLY A 148 -9.11 1.12 3.43
CA GLY A 148 -9.38 1.62 2.08
C GLY A 148 -8.82 0.73 0.96
N ALA A 149 -8.46 -0.51 1.25
CA ALA A 149 -8.05 -1.46 0.23
C ALA A 149 -9.19 -1.73 -0.75
N ILE A 150 -8.90 -1.76 -2.04
CA ILE A 150 -9.84 -2.14 -3.09
C ILE A 150 -9.63 -3.63 -3.34
N VAL A 151 -10.61 -4.45 -2.99
CA VAL A 151 -10.58 -5.90 -3.19
C VAL A 151 -11.44 -6.25 -4.39
N THR A 152 -10.81 -6.80 -5.43
CA THR A 152 -11.45 -7.05 -6.72
C THR A 152 -11.41 -8.55 -7.03
N TRP A 153 -12.57 -9.18 -7.11
CA TRP A 153 -12.70 -10.53 -7.66
C TRP A 153 -12.83 -10.45 -9.16
N LEU A 154 -11.99 -11.23 -9.85
CA LEU A 154 -11.93 -11.27 -11.29
C LEU A 154 -12.94 -12.27 -11.84
N SER A 155 -13.29 -12.11 -13.12
CA SER A 155 -14.16 -13.06 -13.80
C SER A 155 -13.46 -14.40 -14.01
N ASN A 156 -14.23 -15.47 -14.24
CA ASN A 156 -13.71 -16.83 -14.38
C ASN A 156 -12.71 -17.00 -15.54
N ASN A 157 -12.62 -16.03 -16.46
CA ASN A 157 -11.62 -16.02 -17.53
C ASN A 157 -10.18 -15.98 -17.00
N PHE A 158 -9.98 -15.46 -15.80
CA PHE A 158 -8.68 -15.45 -15.13
C PHE A 158 -8.39 -16.75 -14.37
N GLY A 159 -9.36 -17.64 -14.25
CA GLY A 159 -9.33 -18.82 -13.36
C GLY A 159 -10.35 -18.69 -12.23
N LYS A 160 -10.59 -19.78 -11.48
CA LYS A 160 -11.53 -19.74 -10.36
C LYS A 160 -10.93 -18.97 -9.18
N GLU A 161 -11.76 -18.14 -8.54
CA GLU A 161 -11.45 -17.43 -7.28
C GLU A 161 -10.20 -16.54 -7.35
N LYS A 162 -9.90 -16.03 -8.54
CA LYS A 162 -8.81 -15.08 -8.72
C LYS A 162 -9.22 -13.69 -8.25
N LYS A 163 -8.32 -13.05 -7.52
CA LYS A 163 -8.54 -11.73 -6.95
C LYS A 163 -7.28 -10.88 -7.00
N LEU A 164 -7.54 -9.58 -6.98
CA LEU A 164 -6.53 -8.52 -6.97
C LEU A 164 -6.87 -7.54 -5.86
N VAL A 165 -5.86 -7.12 -5.10
CA VAL A 165 -6.00 -6.14 -4.03
C VAL A 165 -5.11 -4.95 -4.31
N LEU A 166 -5.70 -3.77 -4.34
CA LEU A 166 -4.98 -2.51 -4.37
C LEU A 166 -5.11 -1.84 -3.00
N ALA A 167 -4.00 -1.62 -2.32
CA ALA A 167 -4.03 -1.09 -0.97
C ALA A 167 -3.21 0.21 -0.89
N PRO A 168 -3.83 1.31 -0.42
CA PRO A 168 -3.12 2.58 -0.34
C PRO A 168 -2.15 2.56 0.84
N PHE A 169 -1.01 3.22 0.69
CA PHE A 169 -0.12 3.52 1.80
C PHE A 169 0.36 4.97 1.72
N PRO A 170 0.39 5.68 2.85
CA PRO A 170 0.80 7.08 2.88
C PRO A 170 2.30 7.19 2.60
N VAL A 171 2.67 8.17 1.79
CA VAL A 171 4.06 8.58 1.52
C VAL A 171 4.18 10.08 1.72
N MET A 172 5.42 10.59 1.79
CA MET A 172 5.70 12.01 2.02
C MET A 172 4.91 12.56 3.22
N ASP A 173 5.00 11.87 4.36
CA ASP A 173 4.28 12.21 5.60
C ASP A 173 2.75 12.30 5.45
N GLY A 174 2.17 11.47 4.57
CA GLY A 174 0.72 11.41 4.35
C GLY A 174 0.16 12.50 3.43
N THR A 175 1.02 13.31 2.82
CA THR A 175 0.60 14.29 1.79
C THR A 175 0.24 13.65 0.46
N ASN A 176 0.72 12.42 0.22
CA ASN A 176 0.38 11.64 -0.97
C ASN A 176 0.24 10.16 -0.63
N PHE A 177 -0.34 9.40 -1.54
CA PHE A 177 -0.57 7.97 -1.39
C PHE A 177 -0.04 7.21 -2.60
N GLU A 178 0.77 6.19 -2.30
CA GLU A 178 1.13 5.17 -3.27
C GLU A 178 0.25 3.93 -3.06
N TRP A 179 0.29 3.00 -4.01
CA TRP A 179 -0.58 1.84 -4.02
C TRP A 179 0.23 0.57 -4.17
N GLN A 180 0.08 -0.34 -3.22
CA GLN A 180 0.56 -1.70 -3.37
C GLN A 180 -0.48 -2.50 -4.16
N CYS A 181 -0.03 -3.26 -5.15
CA CYS A 181 -0.86 -4.26 -5.83
C CYS A 181 -0.46 -5.67 -5.39
N LEU A 182 -1.44 -6.46 -4.93
CA LEU A 182 -1.30 -7.87 -4.60
C LEU A 182 -2.25 -8.69 -5.49
N ALA A 183 -1.84 -9.89 -5.92
CA ALA A 183 -2.74 -10.80 -6.63
C ALA A 183 -2.39 -12.27 -6.39
N ASN A 184 -3.40 -13.15 -6.38
CA ASN A 184 -3.20 -14.61 -6.24
C ASN A 184 -2.96 -15.29 -7.60
N PHE A 185 -1.92 -14.82 -8.29
CA PHE A 185 -1.41 -15.43 -9.52
C PHE A 185 0.03 -15.88 -9.33
N PRO A 186 0.51 -16.87 -10.09
CA PRO A 186 1.92 -17.23 -10.09
C PRO A 186 2.77 -16.03 -10.51
N ALA A 187 3.92 -15.83 -9.84
CA ALA A 187 4.79 -14.69 -10.08
C ALA A 187 5.19 -14.55 -11.56
N GLN A 188 5.41 -15.69 -12.24
CA GLN A 188 5.78 -15.74 -13.65
C GLN A 188 4.75 -15.10 -14.58
N ALA A 189 3.47 -15.09 -14.20
CA ALA A 189 2.41 -14.46 -14.97
C ALA A 189 2.34 -12.94 -14.76
N LEU A 190 2.83 -12.45 -13.62
CA LEU A 190 2.79 -11.03 -13.23
C LEU A 190 4.01 -10.24 -13.74
N GLU A 191 5.06 -10.91 -14.20
CA GLU A 191 6.27 -10.27 -14.75
C GLU A 191 6.09 -9.77 -16.19
N LEU A 192 6.15 -8.46 -16.39
CA LEU A 192 6.12 -7.78 -17.68
C LEU A 192 7.44 -7.04 -17.93
N SER A 193 8.25 -7.53 -18.85
CA SER A 193 9.50 -6.88 -19.30
C SER A 193 10.47 -6.51 -18.17
N GLY A 194 10.58 -7.36 -17.14
CA GLY A 194 11.45 -7.16 -15.98
C GLY A 194 10.82 -6.37 -14.83
N ASN A 195 9.59 -5.87 -14.98
CA ASN A 195 8.82 -5.23 -13.91
C ASN A 195 7.61 -6.10 -13.54
N SER A 196 7.26 -6.17 -12.25
CA SER A 196 6.06 -6.89 -11.83
C SER A 196 4.82 -6.00 -11.91
N LEU A 197 3.73 -6.49 -12.50
CA LEU A 197 2.43 -5.82 -12.53
C LEU A 197 1.84 -5.69 -11.11
N CYS A 198 1.94 -6.77 -10.33
CA CYS A 198 1.51 -6.87 -8.94
C CYS A 198 2.45 -7.82 -8.19
N GLU A 199 2.49 -7.73 -6.87
CA GLU A 199 3.16 -8.73 -6.02
C GLU A 199 2.32 -10.01 -5.99
N SER A 200 2.96 -11.15 -6.26
CA SER A 200 2.32 -12.46 -6.17
C SER A 200 2.09 -12.83 -4.70
N ARG A 201 0.87 -13.31 -4.39
CA ARG A 201 0.52 -13.97 -3.13
C ARG A 201 0.19 -15.44 -3.39
N ALA A 202 1.04 -16.09 -4.19
CA ALA A 202 0.98 -17.52 -4.40
C ALA A 202 1.94 -18.25 -3.47
N SER A 203 1.41 -19.17 -2.65
CA SER A 203 2.24 -20.16 -1.96
C SER A 203 2.74 -21.17 -2.98
N TYR A 204 4.05 -21.37 -3.04
CA TYR A 204 4.70 -22.45 -3.78
C TYR A 204 4.97 -23.63 -2.85
#